data_AF-A0A7S0KB29-F1
#
_entry.id   AF-A0A7S0KB29-F1
#
_cell.length_a   1.000
_cell.length_b   1.000
_cell.length_c   1.000
_cell.angle_alpha   90.00
_cell.angle_beta   90.00
_cell.angle_gamma   90.00
#
_symmetry.space_group_name_H-M   'P 1'
#
loop_
_entity.id
_entity.type
_entity.pdbx_description
1 polymer ?
#
loop_
_entity_poly.entity_id
_entity_poly.type
_entity_poly.pdbx_seq_one_letter_code
_entity_poly.pdbx_strand_id
1 'polypeptide(L)'
;MSARGVAQFRGVDDLGRDVGTHEEFWLKVKRGAKNADGKPLWYAKGIEYWDAIDADVDGVLGGFGHVSAADARDSIRVLRDVYGATLGARRASGEKATVLDCGAGVGRVTSSFFD
;
A
#
# COMPACT_ATOMS: atom_id res chain seq x y z
N MET A 1 -16.98 -35.44 7.19
CA MET A 1 -16.57 -34.24 6.42
C MET A 1 -15.81 -33.32 7.37
N SER A 2 -14.46 -33.36 7.34
CA SER A 2 -13.63 -32.42 8.08
C SER A 2 -13.64 -31.09 7.33
N ALA A 3 -14.04 -30.00 7.99
CA ALA A 3 -13.97 -28.66 7.42
C ALA A 3 -12.50 -28.40 7.02
N ARG A 4 -12.27 -28.00 5.77
CA ARG A 4 -10.95 -27.58 5.29
C ARG A 4 -10.42 -26.52 6.26
N GLY A 5 -9.34 -26.83 6.97
CA GLY A 5 -8.74 -25.94 7.94
C GLY A 5 -8.40 -24.62 7.28
N VAL A 6 -8.99 -23.52 7.76
CA VAL A 6 -8.62 -22.17 7.35
C VAL A 6 -7.17 -21.98 7.78
N ALA A 7 -6.29 -21.66 6.82
CA ALA A 7 -4.90 -21.37 7.12
C ALA A 7 -4.84 -20.18 8.10
N GLN A 8 -4.33 -20.41 9.30
CA GLN A 8 -4.22 -19.38 10.32
C GLN A 8 -2.90 -18.65 10.15
N PHE A 9 -2.96 -17.41 9.64
CA PHE A 9 -1.78 -16.58 9.48
C PHE A 9 -1.27 -16.11 10.85
N ARG A 10 0.02 -16.35 11.13
CA ARG A 10 0.73 -15.89 12.34
C ARG A 10 1.92 -15.03 11.93
N GLY A 11 2.29 -14.08 12.77
CA GLY A 11 3.38 -13.15 12.49
C GLY A 11 4.25 -12.86 13.70
N VAL A 12 5.34 -12.14 13.45
CA VAL A 12 6.19 -11.52 14.46
C VAL A 12 6.27 -10.02 14.18
N ASP A 13 6.46 -9.21 15.22
CA ASP A 13 6.72 -7.79 15.05
C ASP A 13 8.21 -7.50 14.77
N ASP A 14 8.52 -6.21 14.60
CA ASP A 14 9.86 -5.67 14.35
C ASP A 14 10.84 -5.88 15.51
N LEU A 15 10.35 -6.24 16.71
CA LEU A 15 11.15 -6.63 17.87
C LEU A 15 11.24 -8.16 18.02
N GLY A 16 10.76 -8.91 17.03
CA GLY A 16 10.77 -10.38 17.02
C GLY A 16 9.77 -11.03 17.96
N ARG A 17 8.78 -10.30 18.47
CA ARG A 17 7.76 -10.83 19.39
C ARG A 17 6.62 -11.46 18.59
N ASP A 18 6.14 -12.63 19.02
CA ASP A 18 4.97 -13.30 18.42
C ASP A 18 3.72 -12.41 18.60
N VAL A 19 3.15 -11.94 17.49
CA VAL A 19 1.92 -11.15 17.52
C VAL A 19 0.66 -12.01 17.59
N GLY A 20 0.83 -13.32 17.44
CA GLY A 20 -0.23 -14.32 17.38
C GLY A 20 -0.81 -14.44 15.98
N THR A 21 -2.05 -14.88 15.93
CA THR A 21 -2.83 -15.02 14.71
C THR A 21 -3.34 -13.65 14.25
N HIS A 22 -3.76 -13.51 12.99
CA HIS A 22 -4.37 -12.26 12.49
C HIS A 22 -5.56 -11.80 13.36
N GLU A 23 -6.40 -12.73 13.81
CA GLU A 23 -7.54 -12.42 14.69
C GLU A 23 -7.09 -11.92 16.06
N GLU A 24 -6.12 -12.61 16.68
CA GLU A 24 -5.55 -12.21 17.97
C GLU A 24 -4.88 -10.85 17.87
N PHE A 25 -4.15 -10.59 16.79
CA PHE A 25 -3.51 -9.31 16.51
C PHE A 25 -4.53 -8.18 16.48
N TRP A 26 -5.60 -8.29 15.68
CA TRP A 26 -6.60 -7.22 15.60
C TRP A 26 -7.41 -7.05 16.89
N LEU A 27 -7.65 -8.13 17.65
CA LEU A 27 -8.24 -8.03 18.98
C LEU A 27 -7.31 -7.27 19.94
N LYS A 28 -6.00 -7.50 19.90
CA LYS A 28 -5.01 -6.74 20.67
C LYS A 28 -5.02 -5.27 20.26
N VAL A 29 -5.01 -4.97 18.96
CA VAL A 29 -5.11 -3.58 18.45
C VAL A 29 -6.38 -2.90 18.96
N LYS A 30 -7.54 -3.57 18.85
CA LYS A 30 -8.84 -3.02 19.30
C LYS A 30 -8.90 -2.74 20.80
N ARG A 31 -8.23 -3.58 21.61
CA ARG A 31 -8.15 -3.44 23.08
C ARG A 31 -7.05 -2.50 23.55
N GLY A 32 -6.12 -2.13 22.66
CA GLY A 32 -4.97 -1.29 22.97
C GLY A 32 -5.34 0.15 23.31
N ALA A 33 -4.31 0.96 23.50
CA ALA A 33 -4.45 2.39 23.76
C ALA A 33 -5.26 3.07 22.64
N LYS A 34 -6.01 4.11 23.03
CA LYS A 34 -6.92 4.85 22.16
C LYS A 34 -6.55 6.33 22.14
N ASN A 35 -6.85 7.00 21.04
CA ASN A 35 -6.75 8.45 20.93
C ASN A 35 -7.93 9.14 21.66
N ALA A 36 -7.96 10.47 21.64
CA ALA A 36 -9.03 11.27 22.23
C ALA A 36 -10.43 10.94 21.69
N ASP A 37 -10.54 10.51 20.44
CA ASP A 37 -11.80 10.09 19.80
C ASP A 37 -12.21 8.64 20.14
N GLY A 38 -11.47 7.97 21.02
CA GLY A 38 -11.71 6.58 21.40
C GLY A 38 -11.36 5.55 20.33
N LYS A 39 -10.67 5.95 19.25
CA LYS A 39 -10.18 5.04 18.20
C LYS A 39 -8.85 4.42 18.62
N PRO A 40 -8.57 3.15 18.27
CA PRO A 40 -7.26 2.54 18.52
C PRO A 40 -6.13 3.38 17.93
N LEU A 41 -5.01 3.49 18.65
CA LEU A 41 -3.85 4.28 18.21
C LEU A 41 -3.18 3.78 16.92
N TRP A 42 -3.56 2.60 16.41
CA TRP A 42 -3.00 2.00 15.19
C TRP A 42 -2.90 2.99 14.02
N TYR A 43 -4.00 3.66 13.69
CA TYR A 43 -4.01 4.64 12.59
C TYR A 43 -3.32 5.96 12.96
N ALA A 44 -3.48 6.40 14.22
CA ALA A 44 -2.84 7.64 14.68
C ALA A 44 -1.32 7.57 14.60
N LYS A 45 -0.73 6.42 14.98
CA LYS A 45 0.72 6.18 14.86
C LYS A 45 1.19 6.17 13.40
N GLY A 46 0.38 5.63 12.49
CA GLY A 46 0.69 5.65 11.06
C GLY A 46 0.71 7.06 10.49
N ILE A 47 -0.24 7.91 10.90
CA ILE A 47 -0.28 9.33 10.52
C ILE A 47 0.95 10.05 11.08
N GLU A 48 1.22 9.92 12.38
CA GLU A 48 2.37 10.54 13.04
C GLU A 48 3.71 10.16 12.39
N TYR A 49 3.86 8.90 11.98
CA TYR A 49 5.04 8.45 11.24
C TYR A 49 5.17 9.22 9.92
N TRP A 50 4.13 9.23 9.08
CA TRP A 50 4.19 9.85 7.76
C TRP A 50 4.29 11.39 7.82
N ASP A 51 3.75 12.03 8.85
CA ASP A 51 3.90 13.47 9.09
C ASP A 51 5.37 13.88 9.34
N ALA A 52 6.20 12.94 9.80
CA ALA A 52 7.62 13.16 10.04
C ALA A 52 8.53 12.80 8.85
N ILE A 53 7.98 12.23 7.77
CA ILE A 53 8.73 11.85 6.58
C ILE A 53 8.77 13.03 5.59
N ASP A 54 9.94 13.28 5.01
CA ASP A 54 10.09 14.29 3.97
C ASP A 54 9.16 14.01 2.77
N ALA A 55 8.50 15.06 2.29
CA ALA A 55 7.58 14.99 1.17
C ALA A 55 8.35 14.98 -0.17
N ASP A 56 9.16 13.95 -0.39
CA ASP A 56 9.87 13.68 -1.64
C ASP A 56 9.87 12.18 -2.03
N VAL A 57 10.54 11.85 -3.13
CA VAL A 57 10.64 10.46 -3.65
C VAL A 57 11.40 9.54 -2.71
N ASP A 58 12.42 10.04 -2.02
CA ASP A 58 13.24 9.22 -1.13
C ASP A 58 12.49 8.95 0.18
N GLY A 59 11.78 9.96 0.71
CA GLY A 59 10.92 9.86 1.87
C GLY A 59 9.79 8.84 1.69
N VAL A 60 9.00 8.93 0.60
CA VAL A 60 7.92 7.94 0.35
C VAL A 60 8.43 6.52 0.05
N LEU A 61 9.72 6.38 -0.27
CA LEU A 61 10.39 5.08 -0.46
C LEU A 61 11.28 4.70 0.74
N GLY A 62 11.25 5.44 1.84
CA GLY A 62 12.00 5.13 3.06
C GLY A 62 13.52 5.10 2.89
N GLY A 63 14.09 5.99 2.08
CA GLY A 63 15.54 6.05 1.80
C GLY A 63 15.98 5.24 0.57
N PHE A 64 15.03 4.70 -0.19
CA PHE A 64 15.29 3.86 -1.36
C PHE A 64 14.93 4.55 -2.68
N GLY A 65 15.04 5.89 -2.78
CA GLY A 65 14.68 6.65 -3.98
C GLY A 65 15.30 6.11 -5.28
N HIS A 66 16.51 5.53 -5.20
CA HIS A 66 17.22 4.91 -6.31
C HIS A 66 16.50 3.73 -6.97
N VAL A 67 15.54 3.06 -6.29
CA VAL A 67 14.77 1.96 -6.89
C VAL A 67 13.57 2.45 -7.71
N SER A 68 13.17 3.72 -7.58
CA SER A 68 11.94 4.26 -8.17
C SER A 68 11.86 4.03 -9.69
N ALA A 69 12.97 4.22 -10.40
CA ALA A 69 12.99 4.03 -11.85
C ALA A 69 12.79 2.56 -12.27
N ALA A 70 13.31 1.61 -11.48
CA ALA A 70 13.11 0.19 -11.76
C ALA A 70 11.67 -0.24 -11.47
N ASP A 71 11.14 0.16 -10.32
CA ASP A 71 9.74 -0.04 -9.92
C ASP A 71 8.75 0.47 -10.99
N ALA A 72 8.98 1.68 -11.51
CA ALA A 72 8.13 2.25 -12.56
C ALA A 72 8.18 1.46 -13.86
N ARG A 73 9.37 1.11 -14.36
CA ARG A 73 9.52 0.38 -15.63
C ARG A 73 8.79 -0.96 -15.61
N ASP A 74 8.97 -1.72 -14.52
CA ASP A 74 8.38 -3.06 -14.41
C ASP A 74 6.87 -2.98 -14.19
N SER A 75 6.39 -2.00 -13.41
CA SER A 75 4.95 -1.76 -13.25
C SER A 75 4.26 -1.33 -14.54
N ILE A 76 4.88 -0.43 -15.32
CA ILE A 76 4.37 -0.05 -16.66
C ILE A 76 4.23 -1.28 -17.56
N ARG A 77 5.21 -2.19 -17.52
CA ARG A 77 5.14 -3.43 -18.29
C ARG A 77 3.94 -4.27 -17.88
N VAL A 78 3.72 -4.47 -16.58
CA VAL A 78 2.54 -5.20 -16.08
C VAL A 78 1.25 -4.53 -16.53
N LEU A 79 1.14 -3.20 -16.41
CA LEU A 79 -0.05 -2.46 -16.87
C LEU A 79 -0.28 -2.60 -18.37
N ARG A 80 0.78 -2.59 -19.18
CA ARG A 80 0.68 -2.82 -20.63
C ARG A 80 0.25 -4.25 -20.94
N ASP A 81 0.77 -5.24 -20.22
CA ASP A 81 0.43 -6.65 -20.44
C ASP A 81 -1.04 -6.93 -20.09
N VAL A 82 -1.56 -6.31 -19.03
CA VAL A 82 -2.93 -6.52 -18.56
C VAL A 82 -3.95 -5.65 -19.31
N TYR A 83 -3.63 -4.37 -19.55
CA TYR A 83 -4.59 -3.37 -20.03
C TYR A 83 -4.23 -2.76 -21.39
N GLY A 84 -3.07 -3.08 -21.99
CA GLY A 84 -2.56 -2.40 -23.18
C GLY A 84 -3.53 -2.45 -24.37
N ALA A 85 -4.16 -3.59 -24.63
CA ALA A 85 -5.15 -3.73 -25.69
C ALA A 85 -6.39 -2.85 -25.44
N THR A 86 -6.95 -2.89 -24.23
CA THR A 86 -8.12 -2.10 -23.83
C THR A 86 -7.83 -0.60 -23.88
N LEU A 87 -6.70 -0.16 -23.31
CA LEU A 87 -6.29 1.24 -23.32
C LEU A 87 -5.98 1.73 -24.75
N GLY A 88 -5.40 0.87 -25.59
CA GLY A 88 -5.18 1.15 -27.01
C GLY A 88 -6.49 1.39 -27.76
N ALA A 89 -7.50 0.54 -27.54
CA ALA A 89 -8.81 0.69 -28.17
C ALA A 89 -9.53 1.97 -27.71
N ARG A 90 -9.50 2.29 -26.40
CA ARG A 90 -10.10 3.52 -25.86
C ARG A 90 -9.41 4.78 -26.39
N ARG A 91 -8.08 4.74 -26.51
CA ARG A 91 -7.32 5.82 -27.14
C ARG A 91 -7.72 6.03 -28.60
N ALA A 92 -7.93 4.94 -29.36
CA ALA A 92 -8.37 5.01 -30.76
C ALA A 92 -9.80 5.55 -30.91
N SER A 93 -10.70 5.25 -29.97
CA SER A 93 -12.08 5.77 -29.96
C SER A 93 -12.21 7.18 -29.38
N GLY A 94 -11.13 7.76 -28.84
CA GLY A 94 -11.15 9.06 -28.16
C GLY A 94 -11.76 9.02 -26.76
N GLU A 95 -12.00 7.83 -26.22
CA GLU A 95 -12.54 7.66 -24.88
C GLU A 95 -11.46 7.87 -23.82
N LYS A 96 -11.77 8.68 -22.79
CA LYS A 96 -10.85 8.93 -21.69
C LYS A 96 -10.79 7.75 -20.72
N ALA A 97 -9.58 7.32 -20.39
CA ALA A 97 -9.35 6.46 -19.23
C ALA A 97 -9.20 7.30 -17.96
N THR A 98 -9.63 6.74 -16.83
CA THR A 98 -9.51 7.36 -15.49
C THR A 98 -8.80 6.37 -14.59
N VAL A 99 -7.86 6.87 -13.78
CA VAL A 99 -7.11 6.11 -12.78
C VAL A 99 -7.20 6.80 -11.43
N LEU A 100 -7.05 6.04 -10.34
CA LEU A 100 -6.97 6.54 -8.98
C LEU A 100 -5.74 5.94 -8.31
N ASP A 101 -4.87 6.80 -7.80
CA ASP A 101 -3.67 6.43 -7.04
C ASP A 101 -3.97 6.57 -5.54
N CYS A 102 -4.12 5.43 -4.85
CA CYS A 102 -4.49 5.38 -3.45
C CYS A 102 -3.24 5.37 -2.56
N GLY A 103 -3.15 6.31 -1.62
CA GLY A 103 -1.92 6.48 -0.83
C GLY A 103 -0.79 7.09 -1.64
N ALA A 104 -1.12 7.97 -2.60
CA ALA A 104 -0.20 8.50 -3.61
C ALA A 104 1.02 9.27 -3.05
N GLY A 105 0.96 9.74 -1.80
CA GLY A 105 2.00 10.60 -1.23
C GLY A 105 2.25 11.82 -2.11
N VAL A 106 3.51 12.02 -2.52
CA VAL A 106 3.93 13.10 -3.44
C VAL A 106 3.53 12.86 -4.92
N GLY A 107 2.78 11.81 -5.22
CA GLY A 107 2.39 11.45 -6.58
C GLY A 107 3.50 10.80 -7.38
N ARG A 108 4.44 10.10 -6.72
CA ARG A 108 5.56 9.40 -7.38
C ARG A 108 5.08 8.43 -8.46
N VAL A 109 4.07 7.61 -8.16
CA VAL A 109 3.49 6.65 -9.12
C VAL A 109 2.76 7.41 -10.22
N THR A 110 1.87 8.33 -9.85
CA THR A 110 1.11 9.15 -10.81
C THR A 110 2.02 9.85 -11.84
N SER A 111 3.15 10.40 -11.40
CA SER A 111 4.13 11.13 -12.23
C SER A 111 5.16 10.25 -12.95
N SER A 112 5.10 8.93 -12.82
CA SER A 112 6.09 8.05 -13.48
C SER A 112 5.52 6.82 -14.15
N PHE A 113 4.27 6.42 -13.84
CA PHE A 113 3.63 5.22 -14.40
C PHE A 113 2.65 5.55 -15.53
N PHE A 114 2.15 6.78 -15.58
CA PHE A 114 1.12 7.22 -16.52
C PHE A 114 1.58 8.34 -17.47
N ASP A 115 2.87 8.65 -17.46
CA ASP A 115 3.51 9.55 -18.42
C ASP A 115 3.66 8.92 -19.83
#